data_AF-A0A820U8B2-F1
#
_entry.id   AF-A0A820U8B2-F1
#
_cell.length_a   1.000
_cell.length_b   1.000
_cell.length_c   1.000
_cell.angle_alpha   90.00
_cell.angle_beta   90.00
_cell.angle_gamma   90.00
#
_symmetry.space_group_name_H-M   'P 1'
#
loop_
_entity.id
_entity.type
_entity.pdbx_description
1 polymer ?
#
loop_
_entity_poly.entity_id
_entity_poly.type
_entity_poly.pdbx_seq_one_letter_code
_entity_poly.pdbx_strand_id
1 'polypeptide(L)'
;IAPRDYNSFGSRRGNDAVMVRGTYNHVRLNNKLVSKRVSSLLPSSSPSPATTTLYLPANTEMDIFDVSEHYRTTKTPLIVLAGKNYGCGPTRDWVAKGPWMLGIRAILAESFEPQHRSNLIGMNILPLQFKDGDTCASLNLTGKEIYSIEYNLYDSEKLAIIKLDNGKTFSMVTRVDTEIERLYMLHSGLLPYVLRQALS
;
A
#
# COMPACT_ATOMS: atom_id res chain seq x y z
N ILE A 1 9.33 20.67 -19.11
CA ILE A 1 10.60 19.90 -19.15
C ILE A 1 10.51 19.01 -20.38
N ALA A 2 11.51 18.97 -21.27
CA ALA A 2 11.44 18.07 -22.43
C ALA A 2 11.68 16.61 -21.98
N PRO A 3 11.14 15.59 -22.68
CA PRO A 3 11.27 14.19 -22.25
C PRO A 3 12.71 13.73 -22.01
N ARG A 4 13.68 14.21 -22.80
CA ARG A 4 15.11 13.95 -22.63
C ARG A 4 15.68 14.47 -21.30
N ASP A 5 15.04 15.46 -20.69
CA ASP A 5 15.50 16.12 -19.46
C ASP A 5 14.80 15.59 -18.21
N TYR A 6 13.95 14.56 -18.34
CA TYR A 6 13.25 13.97 -17.20
C TYR A 6 14.22 13.35 -16.18
N ASN A 7 15.30 12.74 -16.67
CA ASN A 7 16.25 11.95 -15.87
C ASN A 7 15.55 10.78 -15.14
N SER A 8 16.26 10.06 -14.28
CA SER A 8 15.71 8.90 -13.56
C SER A 8 14.86 9.30 -12.35
N PHE A 9 13.97 8.43 -11.88
CA PHE A 9 13.32 8.62 -10.58
C PHE A 9 14.33 8.73 -9.43
N GLY A 10 15.48 8.05 -9.56
CA GLY A 10 16.57 8.11 -8.58
C GLY A 10 17.12 9.53 -8.37
N SER A 11 17.29 10.30 -9.45
CA SER A 11 17.77 11.68 -9.37
C SER A 11 16.70 12.67 -8.88
N ARG A 12 15.44 12.23 -8.77
CA ARG A 12 14.30 13.07 -8.37
C ARG A 12 13.80 12.73 -6.97
N ARG A 13 14.52 11.93 -6.18
CA ARG A 13 14.10 11.45 -4.84
C ARG A 13 13.80 12.56 -3.82
N GLY A 14 14.34 13.76 -4.03
CA GLY A 14 14.05 14.94 -3.20
C GLY A 14 12.78 15.71 -3.61
N ASN A 15 12.12 15.32 -4.70
CA ASN A 15 10.88 15.95 -5.18
C ASN A 15 9.72 14.97 -4.97
N ASP A 16 8.89 15.26 -3.99
CA ASP A 16 7.77 14.41 -3.60
C ASP A 16 6.70 14.30 -4.68
N ALA A 17 6.41 15.39 -5.39
CA ALA A 17 5.42 15.42 -6.47
C ALA A 17 5.78 14.46 -7.63
N VAL A 18 7.07 14.26 -7.91
CA VAL A 18 7.54 13.29 -8.91
C VAL A 18 7.49 11.87 -8.36
N MET A 19 7.93 11.68 -7.12
CA MET A 19 8.08 10.34 -6.55
C MET A 19 6.75 9.68 -6.20
N VAL A 20 5.74 10.44 -5.77
CA VAL A 20 4.38 9.91 -5.56
C VAL A 20 3.77 9.39 -6.87
N ARG A 21 3.98 10.10 -7.99
CA ARG A 21 3.57 9.65 -9.34
C ARG A 21 4.35 8.44 -9.83
N GLY A 22 5.56 8.24 -9.33
CA GLY A 22 6.37 7.05 -9.58
C GLY A 22 6.02 5.84 -8.70
N THR A 23 5.08 5.97 -7.76
CA THR A 23 4.70 4.89 -6.85
C THR A 23 3.82 3.87 -7.57
N TYR A 24 4.14 2.58 -7.44
CA TYR A 24 3.52 1.50 -8.22
C TYR A 24 3.63 1.65 -9.76
N ASN A 25 4.59 2.45 -10.23
CA ASN A 25 4.78 2.72 -11.66
C ASN A 25 5.74 1.73 -12.35
N HIS A 26 5.88 0.52 -11.83
CA HIS A 26 6.81 -0.45 -12.42
C HIS A 26 6.16 -1.13 -13.62
N VAL A 27 6.82 -1.18 -14.78
CA VAL A 27 6.28 -1.74 -16.04
C VAL A 27 5.84 -3.20 -15.96
N ARG A 28 6.27 -3.92 -14.92
CA ARG A 28 5.88 -5.33 -14.64
C ARG A 28 4.87 -5.48 -13.49
N LEU A 29 4.31 -4.39 -12.97
CA LEU A 29 3.25 -4.50 -11.97
C LEU A 29 2.06 -5.23 -12.58
N ASN A 30 1.64 -6.33 -11.95
CA ASN A 30 0.48 -7.08 -12.35
C ASN A 30 -0.68 -6.76 -11.41
N ASN A 31 -1.45 -5.73 -11.75
CA ASN A 31 -2.64 -5.36 -11.00
C ASN A 31 -3.80 -6.29 -11.38
N LYS A 32 -4.40 -6.98 -10.40
CA LYS A 32 -5.49 -7.93 -10.63
C LYS A 32 -6.84 -7.25 -10.91
N LEU A 33 -6.96 -5.94 -10.69
CA LEU A 33 -8.18 -5.17 -10.93
C LEU A 33 -8.34 -4.69 -12.38
N VAL A 34 -7.26 -4.66 -13.16
CA VAL A 34 -7.28 -4.17 -14.55
C VAL A 34 -7.50 -5.30 -15.56
N SER A 35 -8.21 -4.99 -16.63
CA SER A 35 -8.54 -5.92 -17.71
C SER A 35 -7.30 -6.37 -18.49
N LYS A 36 -6.35 -5.46 -18.75
CA LYS A 36 -5.11 -5.74 -19.47
C LYS A 36 -4.02 -6.15 -18.49
N ARG A 37 -3.78 -7.46 -18.37
CA ARG A 37 -2.63 -7.98 -17.64
C ARG A 37 -1.34 -7.74 -18.42
N VAL A 38 -0.27 -7.43 -17.70
CA VAL A 38 1.07 -7.42 -18.29
C VAL A 38 1.40 -8.83 -18.76
N SER A 39 1.55 -9.02 -20.07
CA SER A 39 2.09 -10.27 -20.61
C SER A 39 3.55 -10.41 -20.20
N SER A 40 3.95 -11.59 -19.74
CA SER A 40 5.35 -11.92 -19.39
C SER A 40 6.31 -11.78 -20.57
N LEU A 41 5.79 -11.67 -21.79
CA LEU A 41 6.53 -11.52 -23.04
C LEU A 41 6.72 -10.05 -23.47
N LEU A 42 6.19 -9.06 -22.73
CA LEU A 42 6.38 -7.65 -23.11
C LEU A 42 7.86 -7.23 -22.92
N PRO A 43 8.50 -6.66 -23.97
CA PRO A 43 9.80 -6.00 -23.82
C PRO A 43 9.71 -4.89 -22.77
N SER A 44 10.77 -4.68 -21.98
CA SER A 44 10.82 -3.65 -20.92
C SER A 44 10.65 -2.21 -21.43
N SER A 45 10.71 -2.00 -22.74
CA SER A 45 10.56 -0.72 -23.43
C SER A 45 9.12 -0.42 -23.89
N SER A 46 8.18 -1.36 -23.78
CA SER A 46 6.80 -1.13 -24.21
C SER A 46 5.99 -0.34 -23.16
N PRO A 47 5.10 0.59 -23.57
CA PRO A 47 4.17 1.22 -22.66
C PRO A 47 3.31 0.14 -22.00
N SER A 48 3.40 0.05 -20.68
CA SER A 48 2.78 -1.05 -19.94
C SER A 48 1.50 -0.56 -19.26
N PRO A 49 0.38 -1.31 -19.34
CA PRO A 49 -0.81 -1.03 -18.54
C PRO A 49 -0.57 -1.21 -17.03
N ALA A 50 0.63 -1.65 -16.63
CA ALA A 50 1.07 -1.87 -15.26
C ALA A 50 0.89 -0.69 -14.31
N THR A 51 0.74 0.53 -14.81
CA THR A 51 0.69 1.77 -14.01
C THR A 51 -0.74 2.16 -13.63
N THR A 52 -1.72 1.38 -14.08
CA THR A 52 -3.14 1.70 -13.97
C THR A 52 -3.84 0.85 -12.92
N THR A 53 -4.98 1.36 -12.44
CA THR A 53 -5.92 0.66 -11.58
C THR A 53 -7.34 1.08 -11.89
N LEU A 54 -8.31 0.39 -11.30
CA LEU A 54 -9.73 0.66 -11.48
C LEU A 54 -10.22 1.68 -10.46
N TYR A 55 -10.74 2.82 -10.93
CA TYR A 55 -11.53 3.71 -10.09
C TYR A 55 -12.93 3.11 -9.93
N LEU A 56 -13.18 2.48 -8.77
CA LEU A 56 -14.37 1.67 -8.52
C LEU A 56 -15.71 2.43 -8.70
N PRO A 57 -15.87 3.68 -8.19
CA PRO A 57 -17.15 4.39 -8.31
C PRO A 57 -17.61 4.63 -9.75
N ALA A 58 -16.68 4.86 -10.68
CA ALA A 58 -16.98 5.07 -12.10
C ALA A 58 -16.63 3.86 -12.97
N ASN A 59 -16.16 2.76 -12.38
CA ASN A 59 -15.68 1.57 -13.07
C ASN A 59 -14.74 1.88 -14.26
N THR A 60 -13.83 2.84 -14.07
CA THR A 60 -12.94 3.37 -15.13
C THR A 60 -11.48 3.07 -14.80
N GLU A 61 -10.73 2.51 -15.75
CA GLU A 61 -9.28 2.30 -15.61
C GLU A 61 -8.52 3.61 -15.87
N MET A 62 -7.64 3.98 -14.95
CA MET A 62 -6.79 5.17 -15.04
C MET A 62 -5.50 4.97 -14.23
N ASP A 63 -4.56 5.91 -14.30
CA ASP A 63 -3.30 5.80 -13.57
C ASP A 63 -3.51 5.76 -12.05
N ILE A 64 -2.69 4.98 -11.34
CA ILE A 64 -2.80 4.77 -9.88
C ILE A 64 -2.77 6.11 -9.13
N PHE A 65 -1.92 7.03 -9.56
CA PHE A 65 -1.85 8.36 -8.96
C PHE A 65 -3.18 9.11 -9.10
N ASP A 66 -3.77 9.14 -10.30
CA ASP A 66 -5.02 9.85 -10.56
C ASP A 66 -6.19 9.25 -9.78
N VAL A 67 -6.28 7.91 -9.70
CA VAL A 67 -7.24 7.23 -8.81
C VAL A 67 -7.07 7.69 -7.36
N SER A 68 -5.83 7.81 -6.90
CA SER A 68 -5.53 8.25 -5.54
C SER A 68 -5.97 9.69 -5.28
N GLU A 69 -5.85 10.59 -6.26
CA GLU A 69 -6.33 11.98 -6.17
C GLU A 69 -7.86 12.04 -6.10
N HIS A 70 -8.56 11.22 -6.89
CA HIS A 70 -10.02 11.11 -6.83
C HIS A 70 -10.49 10.69 -5.42
N TYR A 71 -9.90 9.64 -4.86
CA TYR A 71 -10.24 9.20 -3.50
C TYR A 71 -9.79 10.17 -2.42
N ARG A 72 -8.72 10.94 -2.64
CA ARG A 72 -8.33 12.01 -1.72
C ARG A 72 -9.39 13.10 -1.66
N THR A 73 -10.00 13.45 -2.80
CA THR A 73 -11.07 14.45 -2.88
C THR A 73 -12.31 13.99 -2.10
N THR A 74 -12.65 12.71 -2.17
CA THR A 74 -13.77 12.12 -1.41
C THR A 74 -13.39 11.73 0.02
N LYS A 75 -12.14 11.98 0.44
CA LYS A 75 -11.57 11.60 1.75
C LYS A 75 -11.74 10.11 2.05
N THR A 76 -11.70 9.27 1.03
CA THR A 76 -11.83 7.82 1.16
C THR A 76 -10.45 7.21 1.40
N PRO A 77 -10.22 6.52 2.53
CA PRO A 77 -8.97 5.82 2.79
C PRO A 77 -8.74 4.70 1.77
N LEU A 78 -7.48 4.45 1.41
CA LEU A 78 -7.10 3.38 0.49
C LEU A 78 -6.38 2.24 1.22
N ILE A 79 -6.52 1.05 0.66
CA ILE A 79 -5.78 -0.15 1.08
C ILE A 79 -5.14 -0.82 -0.14
N VAL A 80 -4.22 -1.74 0.10
CA VAL A 80 -3.66 -2.63 -0.92
C VAL A 80 -3.86 -4.08 -0.51
N LEU A 81 -4.36 -4.89 -1.43
CA LEU A 81 -4.34 -6.35 -1.30
C LEU A 81 -3.09 -6.90 -2.00
N ALA A 82 -2.34 -7.76 -1.31
CA ALA A 82 -1.09 -8.34 -1.81
C ALA A 82 -0.99 -9.83 -1.49
N GLY A 83 -0.12 -10.52 -2.22
CA GLY A 83 0.21 -11.93 -1.98
C GLY A 83 1.35 -12.10 -0.98
N LYS A 84 2.17 -13.11 -1.20
CA LYS A 84 3.34 -13.43 -0.36
C LYS A 84 4.51 -12.47 -0.58
N ASN A 85 5.31 -12.30 0.47
CA ASN A 85 6.57 -11.57 0.48
C ASN A 85 6.42 -10.13 -0.05
N TYR A 86 5.35 -9.46 0.35
CA TYR A 86 5.11 -8.08 -0.03
C TYR A 86 6.27 -7.19 0.44
N GLY A 87 6.83 -6.42 -0.49
CA GLY A 87 7.99 -5.56 -0.25
C GLY A 87 9.36 -6.20 -0.48
N CYS A 88 9.43 -7.45 -0.95
CA CYS A 88 10.69 -8.10 -1.26
C CYS A 88 11.48 -7.35 -2.34
N GLY A 89 12.77 -7.16 -2.10
CA GLY A 89 13.69 -6.45 -2.99
C GLY A 89 14.58 -5.47 -2.25
N PRO A 90 15.36 -4.65 -2.98
CA PRO A 90 16.25 -3.67 -2.36
C PRO A 90 15.44 -2.58 -1.66
N THR A 91 15.84 -2.24 -0.43
CA THR A 91 15.30 -1.10 0.32
C THR A 91 15.50 0.20 -0.46
N ARG A 92 14.45 1.01 -0.58
CA ARG A 92 14.52 2.36 -1.17
C ARG A 92 13.70 3.32 -0.32
N ASP A 93 14.14 4.58 -0.27
CA ASP A 93 13.59 5.62 0.62
C ASP A 93 12.08 5.86 0.43
N TRP A 94 11.54 5.51 -0.74
CA TRP A 94 10.18 5.79 -1.16
C TRP A 94 9.21 4.60 -1.08
N VAL A 95 9.67 3.40 -0.70
CA VAL A 95 8.81 2.19 -0.71
C VAL A 95 7.61 2.27 0.24
N ALA A 96 7.72 3.03 1.34
CA ALA A 96 6.62 3.29 2.26
C ALA A 96 6.08 4.73 2.16
N LYS A 97 6.93 5.71 1.85
CA LYS A 97 6.50 7.12 1.67
C LYS A 97 5.53 7.28 0.50
N GLY A 98 5.82 6.62 -0.63
CA GLY A 98 4.96 6.65 -1.81
C GLY A 98 3.53 6.19 -1.50
N PRO A 99 3.33 4.96 -1.02
CA PRO A 99 2.00 4.47 -0.65
C PRO A 99 1.29 5.38 0.36
N TRP A 100 2.01 5.89 1.37
CA TRP A 100 1.44 6.80 2.37
C TRP A 100 0.90 8.09 1.71
N MET A 101 1.66 8.69 0.79
CA MET A 101 1.27 9.90 0.04
C MET A 101 0.12 9.64 -0.94
N LEU A 102 0.01 8.43 -1.50
CA LEU A 102 -1.17 8.03 -2.26
C LEU A 102 -2.43 7.94 -1.39
N GLY A 103 -2.34 8.01 -0.06
CA GLY A 103 -3.49 7.92 0.83
C GLY A 103 -3.77 6.49 1.32
N ILE A 104 -2.83 5.56 1.11
CA ILE A 104 -2.95 4.19 1.64
C ILE A 104 -2.80 4.23 3.16
N ARG A 105 -3.66 3.48 3.86
CA ARG A 105 -3.69 3.38 5.33
C ARG A 105 -3.45 1.97 5.85
N ALA A 106 -3.69 0.95 5.03
CA ALA A 106 -3.37 -0.43 5.38
C ALA A 106 -2.90 -1.22 4.15
N ILE A 107 -2.02 -2.20 4.40
CA ILE A 107 -1.66 -3.24 3.43
C ILE A 107 -2.15 -4.57 3.99
N LEU A 108 -2.93 -5.31 3.21
CA LEU A 108 -3.43 -6.64 3.54
C LEU A 108 -2.66 -7.64 2.67
N ALA A 109 -1.77 -8.44 3.25
CA ALA A 109 -0.88 -9.34 2.51
C ALA A 109 -0.87 -10.76 3.10
N GLU A 110 -0.47 -11.76 2.29
CA GLU A 110 -0.25 -13.12 2.82
C GLU A 110 1.03 -13.17 3.68
N SER A 111 2.06 -12.42 3.32
CA SER A 111 3.25 -12.21 4.14
C SER A 111 4.01 -10.97 3.71
N PHE A 112 4.90 -10.49 4.58
CA PHE A 112 5.72 -9.30 4.36
C PHE A 112 7.21 -9.64 4.39
N GLU A 113 8.00 -8.90 3.61
CA GLU A 113 9.43 -8.79 3.88
C GLU A 113 9.64 -8.00 5.20
N PRO A 114 10.46 -8.49 6.16
CA PRO A 114 10.56 -7.90 7.49
C PRO A 114 10.95 -6.41 7.53
N GLN A 115 11.91 -5.98 6.73
CA GLN A 115 12.37 -4.59 6.71
C GLN A 115 11.30 -3.66 6.12
N HIS A 116 10.63 -4.09 5.05
CA HIS A 116 9.56 -3.35 4.42
C HIS A 116 8.36 -3.19 5.36
N ARG A 117 8.00 -4.25 6.11
CA ARG A 117 6.97 -4.18 7.15
C ARG A 117 7.27 -3.07 8.16
N SER A 118 8.49 -2.99 8.69
CA SER A 118 8.88 -1.92 9.62
C SER A 118 8.85 -0.54 8.96
N ASN A 119 9.20 -0.43 7.68
CA ASN A 119 9.09 0.84 6.94
C ASN A 119 7.63 1.32 6.80
N LEU A 120 6.67 0.40 6.58
CA LEU A 120 5.24 0.72 6.53
C LEU A 120 4.76 1.31 7.87
N ILE A 121 5.13 0.66 8.98
CA ILE A 121 4.81 1.14 10.34
C ILE A 121 5.42 2.53 10.59
N GLY A 122 6.67 2.75 10.16
CA GLY A 122 7.32 4.05 10.28
C GLY A 122 6.58 5.18 9.55
N MET A 123 5.82 4.84 8.49
CA MET A 123 4.95 5.78 7.76
C MET A 123 3.49 5.74 8.21
N ASN A 124 3.18 5.06 9.32
CA ASN A 124 1.83 4.88 9.84
C ASN A 124 0.86 4.20 8.85
N ILE A 125 1.35 3.21 8.11
CA ILE A 125 0.54 2.28 7.31
C ILE A 125 0.44 0.98 8.09
N LEU A 126 -0.78 0.50 8.35
CA LEU A 126 -1.03 -0.72 9.11
C LEU A 126 -0.73 -1.98 8.25
N PRO A 127 0.27 -2.81 8.59
CA PRO A 127 0.48 -4.09 7.93
C PRO A 127 -0.45 -5.15 8.55
N LEU A 128 -1.36 -5.68 7.74
CA LEU A 128 -2.28 -6.75 8.09
C LEU A 128 -1.89 -8.02 7.33
N GLN A 129 -1.71 -9.11 8.05
CA GLN A 129 -1.40 -10.41 7.47
C GLN A 129 -2.61 -11.32 7.55
N PHE A 130 -2.90 -12.03 6.46
CA PHE A 130 -3.88 -13.12 6.50
C PHE A 130 -3.44 -14.19 7.52
N LYS A 131 -4.42 -14.85 8.16
CA LYS A 131 -4.14 -16.02 9.00
C LYS A 131 -3.59 -17.15 8.14
N ASP A 132 -2.92 -18.12 8.78
CA ASP A 132 -2.33 -19.23 8.04
C ASP A 132 -3.38 -19.98 7.21
N GLY A 133 -3.14 -20.06 5.90
CA GLY A 133 -4.05 -20.66 4.91
C GLY A 133 -5.06 -19.69 4.28
N ASP A 134 -5.27 -18.52 4.87
CA ASP A 134 -6.13 -17.49 4.28
C ASP A 134 -5.41 -16.73 3.16
N THR A 135 -6.15 -16.48 2.09
CA THR A 135 -5.72 -15.72 0.92
C THR A 135 -6.90 -14.94 0.38
N CYS A 136 -6.64 -13.99 -0.53
CA CYS A 136 -7.73 -13.36 -1.27
C CYS A 136 -8.62 -14.38 -2.00
N ALA A 137 -8.02 -15.46 -2.53
CA ALA A 137 -8.76 -16.49 -3.25
C ALA A 137 -9.62 -17.35 -2.33
N SER A 138 -9.08 -17.86 -1.21
CA SER A 138 -9.85 -18.70 -0.27
C SER A 138 -10.98 -17.91 0.40
N LEU A 139 -10.77 -16.61 0.61
CA LEU A 139 -11.79 -15.70 1.14
C LEU A 139 -12.67 -15.07 0.05
N ASN A 140 -12.54 -15.45 -1.23
CA ASN A 140 -13.32 -14.89 -2.34
C ASN A 140 -13.32 -13.36 -2.38
N LEU A 141 -12.19 -12.73 -2.03
CA LEU A 141 -12.00 -11.28 -2.07
C LEU A 141 -11.69 -10.86 -3.50
N THR A 142 -12.52 -9.98 -4.05
CA THR A 142 -12.35 -9.46 -5.41
C THR A 142 -11.50 -8.19 -5.43
N GLY A 143 -11.38 -7.49 -4.30
CA GLY A 143 -10.76 -6.17 -4.19
C GLY A 143 -11.66 -5.02 -4.64
N LYS A 144 -12.96 -5.30 -4.87
CA LYS A 144 -13.98 -4.32 -5.23
C LYS A 144 -14.91 -3.97 -4.06
N GLU A 145 -14.80 -4.73 -2.97
CA GLU A 145 -15.56 -4.53 -1.73
C GLU A 145 -15.09 -3.29 -0.99
N ILE A 146 -15.94 -2.76 -0.11
CA ILE A 146 -15.55 -1.73 0.86
C ILE A 146 -15.06 -2.42 2.14
N TYR A 147 -13.85 -2.09 2.56
CA TYR A 147 -13.19 -2.70 3.72
C TYR A 147 -13.27 -1.77 4.93
N SER A 148 -13.94 -2.23 5.98
CA SER A 148 -13.90 -1.62 7.31
C SER A 148 -12.96 -2.42 8.21
N ILE A 149 -11.99 -1.75 8.82
CA ILE A 149 -10.90 -2.37 9.59
C ILE A 149 -10.98 -1.88 11.02
N GLU A 150 -11.33 -2.78 11.93
CA GLU A 150 -11.34 -2.54 13.37
C GLU A 150 -10.14 -3.23 14.00
N TYR A 151 -9.29 -2.50 14.72
CA TYR A 151 -8.08 -3.05 15.33
C TYR A 151 -7.76 -2.33 16.64
N ASN A 152 -7.06 -3.04 17.53
CA ASN A 152 -6.54 -2.48 18.77
C ASN A 152 -5.05 -2.81 18.90
N LEU A 153 -4.20 -1.78 18.96
CA LEU A 153 -2.75 -1.97 19.06
C LEU A 153 -2.27 -2.53 20.42
N TYR A 154 -3.16 -2.57 21.42
CA TYR A 154 -2.92 -3.21 22.72
C TYR A 154 -3.47 -4.63 22.81
N ASP A 155 -4.13 -5.12 21.75
CA ASP A 155 -4.61 -6.50 21.72
C ASP A 155 -3.44 -7.48 21.78
N SER A 156 -3.47 -8.36 22.78
CA SER A 156 -2.46 -9.42 22.95
C SER A 156 -2.49 -10.43 21.82
N GLU A 157 -3.66 -10.67 21.22
CA GLU A 157 -3.81 -11.59 20.09
C GLU A 157 -3.41 -10.96 18.75
N LYS A 158 -3.19 -9.63 18.74
CA LYS A 158 -2.81 -8.85 17.56
C LYS A 158 -3.79 -9.06 16.40
N LEU A 159 -5.10 -9.03 16.67
CA LEU A 159 -6.12 -9.24 15.65
C LEU A 159 -6.77 -7.93 15.21
N ALA A 160 -7.02 -7.86 13.91
CA ALA A 160 -7.91 -6.89 13.29
C ALA A 160 -9.14 -7.62 12.74
N ILE A 161 -10.33 -7.06 12.95
CA ILE A 161 -11.57 -7.52 12.36
C ILE A 161 -11.82 -6.73 11.08
N ILE A 162 -12.02 -7.46 9.98
CA ILE A 162 -12.29 -6.90 8.66
C ILE A 162 -13.75 -7.19 8.33
N LYS A 163 -14.53 -6.12 8.13
CA LYS A 163 -15.94 -6.18 7.72
C LYS A 163 -16.07 -5.65 6.30
N LEU A 164 -16.71 -6.41 5.43
CA LEU A 164 -17.02 -6.01 4.06
C LEU A 164 -18.44 -5.49 3.96
N ASP A 165 -18.71 -4.65 2.97
CA ASP A 165 -20.05 -4.14 2.64
C ASP A 165 -21.05 -5.24 2.25
N ASN A 166 -20.58 -6.36 1.72
CA ASN A 166 -21.40 -7.54 1.45
C ASN A 166 -21.75 -8.38 2.69
N GLY A 167 -21.38 -7.94 3.89
CA GLY A 167 -21.66 -8.61 5.17
C GLY A 167 -20.62 -9.65 5.58
N LYS A 168 -19.67 -10.01 4.71
CA LYS A 168 -18.60 -10.94 5.07
C LYS A 168 -17.69 -10.32 6.13
N THR A 169 -17.37 -11.11 7.15
CA THR A 169 -16.43 -10.74 8.21
C THR A 169 -15.35 -11.80 8.35
N PHE A 170 -14.11 -11.38 8.52
CA PHE A 170 -12.98 -12.25 8.82
C PHE A 170 -11.96 -11.48 9.66
N SER A 171 -10.93 -12.17 10.18
CA SER A 171 -9.89 -11.51 10.95
C SER A 171 -8.51 -11.71 10.37
N MET A 172 -7.65 -10.71 10.58
CA MET A 172 -6.26 -10.68 10.13
C MET A 172 -5.34 -10.38 11.30
N VAL A 173 -4.07 -10.74 11.17
CA VAL A 173 -3.05 -10.45 12.19
C VAL A 173 -2.47 -9.05 11.94
N THR A 174 -2.52 -8.17 12.92
CA THR A 174 -1.81 -6.89 12.90
C THR A 174 -0.32 -7.14 13.11
N ARG A 175 0.49 -6.88 12.09
CA ARG A 175 1.94 -7.14 12.11
C ARG A 175 2.75 -6.01 12.73
N VAL A 176 2.29 -5.57 13.91
CA VAL A 176 3.00 -4.67 14.82
C VAL A 176 3.66 -5.54 15.87
N ASP A 177 4.96 -5.78 15.68
CA ASP A 177 5.63 -6.90 16.33
C ASP A 177 6.29 -6.49 17.65
N THR A 178 6.68 -5.22 17.77
CA THR A 178 7.40 -4.68 18.93
C THR A 178 6.67 -3.51 19.59
N GLU A 179 7.03 -3.22 20.84
CA GLU A 179 6.51 -2.05 21.56
C GLU A 179 6.87 -0.72 20.88
N ILE A 180 8.11 -0.59 20.38
CA ILE A 180 8.53 0.63 19.70
C ILE A 180 7.73 0.87 18.40
N GLU A 181 7.41 -0.18 17.66
CA GLU A 181 6.54 -0.10 16.48
C GLU A 181 5.12 0.33 16.83
N ARG A 182 4.58 -0.16 17.94
CA ARG A 182 3.29 0.29 18.48
C ARG A 182 3.34 1.79 18.81
N LEU A 183 4.39 2.25 19.49
CA LEU A 183 4.57 3.67 19.79
C LEU A 183 4.62 4.53 18.53
N TYR A 184 5.33 4.08 17.48
CA TYR A 184 5.34 4.78 16.20
C TYR A 184 3.93 4.93 15.63
N MET A 185 3.11 3.87 15.60
CA MET A 185 1.74 3.96 15.10
C MET A 185 0.87 4.91 15.94
N LEU A 186 0.94 4.83 17.26
CA LEU A 186 0.19 5.72 18.17
C LEU A 186 0.57 7.20 17.97
N HIS A 187 1.80 7.46 17.58
CA HIS A 187 2.30 8.81 17.30
C HIS A 187 2.14 9.22 15.83
N SER A 188 1.39 8.49 15.01
CA SER A 188 1.19 8.76 13.59
C SER A 188 2.46 8.65 12.72
N GLY A 189 3.41 7.83 13.15
CA GLY A 189 4.62 7.46 12.41
C GLY A 189 5.91 7.71 13.20
N LEU A 190 7.02 7.22 12.66
CA LEU A 190 8.36 7.37 13.23
C LEU A 190 8.79 8.84 13.32
N LEU A 191 8.65 9.61 12.23
CA LEU A 191 9.11 11.01 12.21
C LEU A 191 8.36 11.89 13.21
N PRO A 192 7.00 11.85 13.28
CA PRO A 192 6.28 12.58 14.32
C PRO A 192 6.62 12.12 15.75
N TYR A 193 6.86 10.82 15.97
CA TYR A 193 7.30 10.30 17.26
C TYR A 193 8.63 10.93 17.69
N VAL A 194 9.66 10.86 16.84
CA VAL A 194 11.00 11.42 17.11
C VAL A 194 10.93 12.94 17.30
N LEU A 195 10.15 13.64 16.47
CA LEU A 195 9.98 15.09 16.61
C LEU A 195 9.37 15.48 17.95
N ARG A 196 8.33 14.76 18.41
CA ARG A 196 7.72 15.02 19.72
C ARG A 196 8.72 14.77 20.86
N GLN A 197 9.54 13.72 20.77
CA GLN A 197 10.58 13.45 21.77
C GLN A 197 11.66 14.52 21.81
N ALA A 198 12.08 15.04 20.66
CA ALA A 198 13.09 16.09 20.59
C ALA A 198 12.60 17.46 21.09
N LEU A 199 11.28 17.67 21.12
CA LEU A 199 10.62 18.89 21.61
C LEU A 199 10.15 18.79 23.07
N SER A 200 10.27 17.61 23.68
CA SER A 200 9.95 17.37 25.10
C SER A 200 11.18 17.58 25.98
#